data_AF-A0A316I8E6-F1
#
_entry.id   AF-A0A316I8E6-F1
#
_cell.length_a   1.000
_cell.length_b   1.000
_cell.length_c   1.000
_cell.angle_alpha   90.00
_cell.angle_beta   90.00
_cell.angle_gamma   90.00
#
_symmetry.space_group_name_H-M   'P 1'
#
loop_
_entity.id
_entity.type
_entity.pdbx_description
1 polymer ?
#
loop_
_entity_poly.entity_id
_entity_poly.type
_entity_poly.pdbx_seq_one_letter_code
_entity_poly.pdbx_strand_id
1 'polypeptide(L)'
;MGTALLVLSLTSPNAESDELVAVQATSPATSAGKTVSVSCPSGTKVVGTGASVTGQRTTITRVRPSADLAAVEVTAVEHGAGTVQPWTVTVRANCAPGEYTLVSKSGTKNAEAACSGAQKVLGVAGETEGGHFTKMAPRNNLQGGLVEASGNVDVTAHAICGTRPGLVLRGGSSTVVMTKTASKSVACQGDEQVVSAGGAVAGAIIDDVVPAGYGATVTGEAADAQGQAIRWSITPYVVCSQ
;
A
#
# COMPACT_ATOMS: atom_id res chain seq x y z
N MET A 1 3.35 11.71 67.34
CA MET A 1 3.96 12.28 66.12
C MET A 1 4.14 11.16 65.13
N GLY A 2 3.32 11.12 64.08
CA GLY A 2 3.38 10.09 63.04
C GLY A 2 2.78 10.66 61.78
N THR A 3 3.64 11.19 60.90
CA THR A 3 3.26 11.83 59.65
C THR A 3 3.05 10.74 58.61
N ALA A 4 1.81 10.51 58.20
CA ALA A 4 1.49 9.59 57.11
C ALA A 4 1.83 10.24 55.77
N LEU A 5 2.75 9.63 55.01
CA LEU A 5 3.08 10.02 53.65
C LEU A 5 2.02 9.40 52.71
N LEU A 6 1.17 10.23 52.12
CA LEU A 6 0.22 9.82 51.09
C LEU A 6 0.96 9.80 49.74
N VAL A 7 1.22 8.62 49.19
CA VAL A 7 1.78 8.47 47.83
C VAL A 7 0.62 8.48 46.85
N LEU A 8 0.45 9.59 46.14
CA LEU A 8 -0.49 9.71 45.01
C LEU A 8 0.15 9.08 43.77
N SER A 9 -0.27 7.85 43.46
CA SER A 9 0.05 7.19 42.20
C SER A 9 -0.69 7.90 41.06
N LEU A 10 0.03 8.70 40.27
CA LEU A 10 -0.47 9.24 39.01
C LEU A 10 -0.56 8.09 38.00
N THR A 11 -1.75 7.52 37.83
CA THR A 11 -2.04 6.77 36.60
C THR A 11 -2.10 7.78 35.47
N SER A 12 -1.07 7.81 34.62
CA SER A 12 -1.07 8.62 33.41
C SER A 12 -2.36 8.34 32.62
N PRO A 13 -3.12 9.36 32.22
CA PRO A 13 -4.25 9.15 31.32
C PRO A 13 -3.68 8.62 30.00
N ASN A 14 -4.16 7.44 29.62
CA ASN A 14 -4.02 6.76 28.34
C ASN A 14 -2.94 7.35 27.41
N ALA A 15 -1.77 6.68 27.33
CA ALA A 15 -1.07 6.70 26.06
C ALA A 15 -2.09 6.21 25.02
N GLU A 16 -2.57 7.13 24.18
CA GLU A 16 -3.33 6.76 23.00
C GLU A 16 -2.46 5.72 22.29
N SER A 17 -2.94 4.48 22.21
CA SER A 17 -2.15 3.42 21.60
C SER A 17 -1.94 3.82 20.14
N ASP A 18 -0.75 4.30 19.79
CA ASP A 18 -0.36 4.58 18.40
C ASP A 18 -0.12 3.28 17.61
N GLU A 19 -0.62 2.16 18.12
CA GLU A 19 -0.49 0.83 17.57
C GLU A 19 -1.27 0.68 16.28
N LEU A 20 -0.59 0.19 15.26
CA LEU A 20 -1.21 -0.19 13.99
C LEU A 20 -2.00 -1.49 14.14
N VAL A 21 -3.26 -1.44 13.74
CA VAL A 21 -4.11 -2.62 13.59
C VAL A 21 -4.15 -3.02 12.12
N ALA A 22 -3.58 -4.18 11.80
CA ALA A 22 -3.67 -4.76 10.47
C ALA A 22 -5.01 -5.49 10.28
N VAL A 23 -5.74 -5.17 9.21
CA VAL A 23 -6.96 -5.86 8.80
C VAL A 23 -6.85 -6.34 7.36
N GLN A 24 -7.51 -7.46 7.05
CA GLN A 24 -7.54 -8.00 5.69
C GLN A 24 -8.84 -8.73 5.37
N ALA A 25 -9.18 -8.79 4.09
CA ALA A 25 -10.28 -9.59 3.56
C ALA A 25 -9.87 -10.22 2.24
N THR A 26 -10.35 -11.45 1.96
CA THR A 26 -10.05 -12.18 0.73
C THR A 26 -11.33 -12.53 -0.01
N SER A 27 -11.33 -12.32 -1.33
CA SER A 27 -12.46 -12.65 -2.19
C SER A 27 -12.59 -14.16 -2.42
N PRO A 28 -13.77 -14.65 -2.82
CA PRO A 28 -13.94 -16.03 -3.29
C PRO A 28 -13.04 -16.34 -4.50
N ALA A 29 -12.63 -17.60 -4.61
CA ALA A 29 -11.80 -18.07 -5.71
C ALA A 29 -12.64 -18.36 -6.97
N THR A 30 -12.67 -17.42 -7.91
CA THR A 30 -13.40 -17.52 -9.19
C THR A 30 -12.56 -16.96 -10.35
N SER A 31 -12.95 -17.20 -11.60
CA SER A 31 -12.29 -16.67 -12.81
C SER A 31 -13.06 -15.48 -13.39
N ALA A 32 -13.19 -14.42 -12.58
CA ALA A 32 -13.83 -13.16 -12.95
C ALA A 32 -13.15 -12.01 -12.22
N GLY A 33 -13.24 -10.80 -12.76
CA GLY A 33 -12.80 -9.58 -12.08
C GLY A 33 -13.47 -9.44 -10.72
N LYS A 34 -12.73 -8.97 -9.71
CA LYS A 34 -13.18 -8.96 -8.32
C LYS A 34 -12.94 -7.62 -7.70
N THR A 35 -13.89 -7.21 -6.87
CA THR A 35 -13.73 -6.10 -5.93
C THR A 35 -13.96 -6.65 -4.52
N VAL A 36 -13.05 -6.32 -3.61
CA VAL A 36 -13.13 -6.71 -2.20
C VAL A 36 -12.75 -5.52 -1.33
N SER A 37 -13.41 -5.38 -0.19
CA SER A 37 -13.15 -4.32 0.76
C SER A 37 -12.89 -4.86 2.16
N VAL A 38 -12.19 -4.06 2.95
CA VAL A 38 -11.99 -4.29 4.39
C VAL A 38 -12.15 -2.96 5.13
N SER A 39 -12.83 -2.99 6.27
CA SER A 39 -13.04 -1.83 7.12
C SER A 39 -12.07 -1.84 8.30
N CYS A 40 -11.61 -0.66 8.67
CA CYS A 40 -10.90 -0.44 9.92
C CYS A 40 -11.85 -0.59 11.12
N PRO A 41 -11.36 -1.04 12.29
CA PRO A 41 -12.14 -1.03 13.52
C PRO A 41 -12.65 0.36 13.88
N SER A 42 -13.76 0.42 14.61
CA SER A 42 -14.32 1.68 15.11
C SER A 42 -13.27 2.50 15.87
N GLY A 43 -13.22 3.81 15.61
CA GLY A 43 -12.25 4.72 16.23
C GLY A 43 -10.89 4.77 15.54
N THR A 44 -10.68 4.01 14.46
CA THR A 44 -9.43 4.04 13.68
C THR A 44 -9.66 4.42 12.22
N LYS A 45 -8.59 4.83 11.55
CA LYS A 45 -8.57 5.25 10.15
C LYS A 45 -7.49 4.48 9.39
N VAL A 46 -7.72 4.24 8.11
CA VAL A 46 -6.73 3.68 7.19
C VAL A 46 -5.54 4.64 7.11
N VAL A 47 -4.36 4.15 7.46
CA VAL A 47 -3.09 4.87 7.33
C VAL A 47 -2.16 4.24 6.29
N GLY A 48 -2.39 2.97 5.95
CA GLY A 48 -1.68 2.29 4.89
C GLY A 48 -2.55 1.25 4.20
N THR A 49 -2.25 0.99 2.94
CA THR A 49 -2.99 0.05 2.11
C THR A 49 -2.06 -1.06 1.60
N GLY A 50 -2.66 -2.18 1.23
CA GLY A 50 -1.99 -3.26 0.54
C GLY A 50 -2.98 -4.12 -0.23
N ALA A 51 -2.47 -4.83 -1.21
CA ALA A 51 -3.26 -5.68 -2.07
C ALA A 51 -2.38 -6.80 -2.63
N SER A 52 -2.97 -7.98 -2.78
CA SER A 52 -2.31 -9.09 -3.47
C SER A 52 -3.31 -9.90 -4.28
N VAL A 53 -2.85 -10.51 -5.36
CA VAL A 53 -3.60 -11.44 -6.19
C VAL A 53 -2.95 -12.82 -6.21
N THR A 54 -3.75 -13.85 -6.49
CA THR A 54 -3.21 -15.17 -6.85
C THR A 54 -3.49 -15.44 -8.33
N GLY A 55 -2.98 -16.56 -8.84
CA GLY A 55 -3.18 -16.95 -10.23
C GLY A 55 -2.21 -16.26 -11.18
N GLN A 56 -2.31 -16.64 -12.47
CA GLN A 56 -1.52 -16.02 -13.53
C GLN A 56 -2.41 -15.05 -14.29
N ARG A 57 -1.78 -14.03 -14.88
CA ARG A 57 -2.48 -13.02 -15.68
C ARG A 57 -3.53 -12.24 -14.89
N THR A 58 -3.30 -12.04 -13.60
CA THR A 58 -4.16 -11.29 -12.70
C THR A 58 -3.39 -10.09 -12.19
N THR A 59 -4.07 -8.97 -12.02
CA THR A 59 -3.39 -7.71 -11.70
C THR A 59 -4.34 -6.77 -10.99
N ILE A 60 -3.78 -5.97 -10.08
CA ILE A 60 -4.55 -4.96 -9.35
C ILE A 60 -4.65 -3.71 -10.23
N THR A 61 -5.86 -3.19 -10.37
CA THR A 61 -6.13 -1.96 -11.13
C THR A 61 -6.72 -0.84 -10.27
N ARG A 62 -7.12 -1.16 -9.02
CA ARG A 62 -7.61 -0.20 -8.03
C ARG A 62 -7.22 -0.64 -6.63
N VAL A 63 -6.67 0.31 -5.88
CA VAL A 63 -6.56 0.33 -4.43
C VAL A 63 -7.10 1.69 -4.00
N ARG A 64 -8.29 1.73 -3.40
CA ARG A 64 -9.01 2.97 -3.12
C ARG A 64 -9.44 3.03 -1.66
N PRO A 65 -8.81 3.86 -0.83
CA PRO A 65 -9.35 4.24 0.47
C PRO A 65 -10.70 4.96 0.32
N SER A 66 -11.62 4.76 1.25
CA SER A 66 -12.83 5.56 1.35
C SER A 66 -12.49 7.02 1.72
N ALA A 67 -13.35 7.97 1.35
CA ALA A 67 -13.09 9.40 1.57
C ALA A 67 -12.91 9.78 3.05
N ASP A 68 -13.59 9.05 3.94
CA ASP A 68 -13.49 9.17 5.39
C ASP A 68 -12.39 8.28 6.01
N LEU A 69 -11.60 7.58 5.18
CA LEU A 69 -10.57 6.63 5.57
C LEU A 69 -11.05 5.52 6.51
N ALA A 70 -12.33 5.13 6.46
CA ALA A 70 -12.86 4.02 7.25
C ALA A 70 -12.61 2.64 6.63
N ALA A 71 -12.38 2.56 5.32
CA ALA A 71 -12.20 1.30 4.61
C ALA A 71 -11.27 1.44 3.40
N VAL A 72 -10.79 0.30 2.89
CA VAL A 72 -10.08 0.21 1.61
C VAL A 72 -10.83 -0.79 0.73
N GLU A 73 -10.97 -0.42 -0.54
CA GLU A 73 -11.45 -1.29 -1.60
C GLU A 73 -10.32 -1.60 -2.59
N VAL A 74 -10.24 -2.85 -3.04
CA VAL A 74 -9.31 -3.30 -4.07
C VAL A 74 -10.07 -3.96 -5.20
N THR A 75 -9.78 -3.53 -6.43
CA THR A 75 -10.23 -4.22 -7.65
C THR A 75 -9.03 -4.86 -8.34
N ALA A 76 -9.20 -6.11 -8.75
CA ALA A 76 -8.27 -6.77 -9.65
C ALA A 76 -9.03 -7.38 -10.83
N VAL A 77 -8.32 -7.52 -11.94
CA VAL A 77 -8.84 -8.06 -13.20
C VAL A 77 -7.85 -9.06 -13.76
N GLU A 78 -8.33 -9.83 -14.73
CA GLU A 78 -7.45 -10.62 -15.58
C GLU A 78 -6.93 -9.74 -16.74
N HIS A 79 -5.75 -10.05 -17.26
CA HIS A 79 -5.15 -9.32 -18.39
C HIS A 79 -4.73 -10.25 -19.53
N GLY A 80 -4.44 -9.67 -20.70
CA GLY A 80 -4.15 -10.41 -21.92
C GLY A 80 -5.34 -11.29 -22.33
N ALA A 81 -5.10 -12.58 -22.50
CA ALA A 81 -6.15 -13.55 -22.87
C ALA A 81 -7.03 -14.02 -21.68
N GLY A 82 -6.77 -13.54 -20.46
CA GLY A 82 -7.46 -13.98 -19.26
C GLY A 82 -7.02 -15.36 -18.76
N THR A 83 -7.80 -15.93 -17.82
CA THR A 83 -7.60 -17.27 -17.26
C THR A 83 -8.93 -17.94 -16.91
N VAL A 84 -9.01 -19.27 -17.08
CA VAL A 84 -10.16 -20.07 -16.59
C VAL A 84 -9.92 -20.63 -15.19
N GLN A 85 -8.69 -20.49 -14.67
CA GLN A 85 -8.34 -20.97 -13.34
C GLN A 85 -8.85 -20.00 -12.28
N PRO A 86 -9.41 -20.50 -11.16
CA PRO A 86 -9.86 -19.64 -10.09
C PRO A 86 -8.67 -18.93 -9.42
N TRP A 87 -8.89 -17.68 -9.05
CA TRP A 87 -7.91 -16.84 -8.37
C TRP A 87 -8.60 -15.94 -7.33
N THR A 88 -7.83 -15.37 -6.42
CA THR A 88 -8.32 -14.56 -5.29
C THR A 88 -7.66 -13.18 -5.27
N VAL A 89 -8.33 -12.23 -4.62
CA VAL A 89 -7.78 -10.92 -4.24
C VAL A 89 -7.81 -10.84 -2.73
N THR A 90 -6.71 -10.38 -2.13
CA THR A 90 -6.68 -10.00 -0.72
C THR A 90 -6.43 -8.51 -0.60
N VAL A 91 -7.38 -7.77 -0.03
CA VAL A 91 -7.19 -6.39 0.41
C VAL A 91 -6.61 -6.37 1.82
N ARG A 92 -5.71 -5.42 2.08
CA ARG A 92 -5.10 -5.16 3.39
C ARG A 92 -5.17 -3.68 3.70
N ALA A 93 -5.38 -3.36 4.97
CA ALA A 93 -5.24 -2.03 5.49
C ALA A 93 -4.53 -2.08 6.85
N ASN A 94 -3.68 -1.09 7.10
CA ASN A 94 -3.21 -0.79 8.43
C ASN A 94 -4.01 0.40 8.95
N CYS A 95 -4.52 0.28 10.16
CA CYS A 95 -5.43 1.23 10.78
C CYS A 95 -4.82 1.79 12.05
N ALA A 96 -5.01 3.09 12.31
CA ALA A 96 -4.59 3.72 13.55
C ALA A 96 -5.63 4.76 14.03
N PRO A 97 -5.69 5.05 15.33
CA PRO A 97 -6.40 6.23 15.80
C PRO A 97 -5.73 7.51 15.28
N GLY A 98 -6.48 8.61 15.30
CA GLY A 98 -6.00 9.94 14.91
C GLY A 98 -6.67 10.52 13.66
N GLU A 99 -6.22 11.72 13.31
CA GLU A 99 -6.77 12.52 12.23
C GLU A 99 -5.88 12.44 10.98
N TYR A 100 -6.46 11.97 9.89
CA TYR A 100 -5.79 11.77 8.61
C TYR A 100 -6.67 12.30 7.48
N THR A 101 -6.04 12.71 6.38
CA THR A 101 -6.73 13.24 5.22
C THR A 101 -6.39 12.42 3.98
N LEU A 102 -7.38 12.24 3.10
CA LEU A 102 -7.18 11.64 1.79
C LEU A 102 -7.05 12.75 0.75
N VAL A 103 -5.88 12.86 0.12
CA VAL A 103 -5.68 13.74 -1.03
C VAL A 103 -5.68 12.90 -2.30
N SER A 104 -6.42 13.32 -3.31
CA SER A 104 -6.49 12.61 -4.59
C SER A 104 -6.16 13.55 -5.75
N LYS A 105 -5.46 13.02 -6.75
CA LYS A 105 -5.14 13.75 -7.99
C LYS A 105 -5.22 12.79 -9.16
N SER A 106 -5.87 13.21 -10.23
CA SER A 106 -5.90 12.48 -11.50
C SER A 106 -4.93 13.07 -12.50
N GLY A 107 -4.50 12.23 -13.43
CA GLY A 107 -3.63 12.56 -14.55
C GLY A 107 -3.67 11.45 -15.61
N THR A 108 -2.86 11.61 -16.64
CA THR A 108 -2.70 10.61 -17.71
C THR A 108 -1.31 10.00 -17.58
N LYS A 109 -1.22 8.66 -17.63
CA LYS A 109 -0.01 7.84 -17.41
C LYS A 109 0.56 7.91 -15.99
N ASN A 110 0.54 9.07 -15.35
CA ASN A 110 0.94 9.25 -13.96
C ASN A 110 0.12 10.35 -13.28
N ALA A 111 0.02 10.26 -11.95
CA ALA A 111 -0.58 11.29 -11.11
C ALA A 111 0.13 11.37 -9.76
N GLU A 112 0.27 12.58 -9.23
CA GLU A 112 0.87 12.84 -7.91
C GLU A 112 -0.12 13.55 -7.00
N ALA A 113 -0.42 12.95 -5.85
CA ALA A 113 -1.22 13.56 -4.80
C ALA A 113 -0.29 14.04 -3.68
N ALA A 114 -0.29 15.35 -3.41
CA ALA A 114 0.60 15.97 -2.42
C ALA A 114 -0.13 16.26 -1.10
N CYS A 115 0.52 15.95 0.01
CA CYS A 115 0.07 16.34 1.34
C CYS A 115 0.27 17.84 1.55
N SER A 116 -0.65 18.48 2.29
CA SER A 116 -0.59 19.92 2.55
C SER A 116 0.16 20.25 3.85
N GLY A 117 0.72 21.45 3.91
CA GLY A 117 1.39 21.96 5.11
C GLY A 117 2.54 21.06 5.57
N ALA A 118 2.52 20.69 6.85
CA ALA A 118 3.54 19.84 7.47
C ALA A 118 3.20 18.33 7.45
N GLN A 119 2.05 17.95 6.87
CA GLN A 119 1.64 16.54 6.81
C GLN A 119 2.61 15.74 5.95
N LYS A 120 2.80 14.48 6.32
CA LYS A 120 3.53 13.48 5.55
C LYS A 120 2.58 12.46 4.97
N VAL A 121 2.96 11.85 3.86
CA VAL A 121 2.25 10.71 3.29
C VAL A 121 2.58 9.47 4.13
N LEU A 122 1.53 8.80 4.59
CA LEU A 122 1.60 7.54 5.32
C LEU A 122 1.48 6.36 4.38
N GLY A 123 0.63 6.49 3.35
CA GLY A 123 0.36 5.45 2.37
C GLY A 123 -0.02 6.03 1.02
N VAL A 124 0.27 5.27 -0.02
CA VAL A 124 -0.07 5.61 -1.41
C VAL A 124 -0.97 4.52 -1.96
N ALA A 125 -2.06 4.94 -2.58
CA ALA A 125 -2.99 4.07 -3.28
C ALA A 125 -3.32 4.69 -4.63
N GLY A 126 -4.02 3.98 -5.50
CA GLY A 126 -4.35 4.50 -6.81
C GLY A 126 -5.34 3.65 -7.56
N GLU A 127 -5.81 4.17 -8.69
CA GLU A 127 -6.67 3.47 -9.61
C GLU A 127 -6.37 3.87 -11.05
N THR A 128 -6.53 2.92 -11.97
CA THR A 128 -6.31 3.11 -13.40
C THR A 128 -7.52 2.67 -14.19
N GLU A 129 -7.81 3.36 -15.28
CA GLU A 129 -8.83 2.94 -16.25
C GLU A 129 -8.17 2.37 -17.50
N GLY A 130 -8.04 1.04 -17.56
CA GLY A 130 -7.54 0.34 -18.76
C GLY A 130 -6.02 0.10 -18.81
N GLY A 131 -5.28 0.34 -17.73
CA GLY A 131 -3.86 -0.02 -17.60
C GLY A 131 -3.55 -0.78 -16.31
N HIS A 132 -2.26 -0.96 -16.05
CA HIS A 132 -1.72 -1.66 -14.88
C HIS A 132 -0.81 -0.73 -14.10
N PHE A 133 -0.73 -0.90 -12.78
CA PHE A 133 0.26 -0.14 -12.01
C PHE A 133 1.68 -0.55 -12.40
N THR A 134 2.52 0.45 -12.64
CA THR A 134 3.97 0.30 -12.74
C THR A 134 4.68 0.96 -11.57
N LYS A 135 3.99 1.86 -10.86
CA LYS A 135 4.49 2.46 -9.63
C LYS A 135 3.37 2.84 -8.69
N MET A 136 3.57 2.58 -7.41
CA MET A 136 2.81 3.13 -6.29
C MET A 136 3.82 3.42 -5.18
N ALA A 137 4.28 4.67 -5.05
CA ALA A 137 5.38 4.98 -4.15
C ALA A 137 5.27 6.39 -3.55
N PRO A 138 5.70 6.57 -2.28
CA PRO A 138 5.92 7.89 -1.73
C PRO A 138 6.97 8.68 -2.54
N ARG A 139 6.84 10.00 -2.55
CA ARG A 139 7.72 10.95 -3.24
C ARG A 139 8.12 12.09 -2.31
N ASN A 140 9.12 12.86 -2.75
CA ASN A 140 9.48 14.17 -2.18
C ASN A 140 9.64 14.16 -0.65
N ASN A 141 10.41 13.20 -0.12
CA ASN A 141 10.60 13.03 1.32
C ASN A 141 9.27 12.92 2.10
N LEU A 142 8.43 12.00 1.66
CA LEU A 142 7.09 11.75 2.19
C LEU A 142 6.13 12.95 2.05
N GLN A 143 6.30 13.85 1.07
CA GLN A 143 5.37 14.96 0.85
C GLN A 143 4.19 14.60 -0.06
N GLY A 144 4.20 13.43 -0.69
CA GLY A 144 3.11 13.00 -1.57
C GLY A 144 3.28 11.57 -2.05
N GLY A 145 2.26 11.07 -2.74
CA GLY A 145 2.23 9.77 -3.38
C GLY A 145 2.16 9.90 -4.90
N LEU A 146 3.00 9.14 -5.61
CA LEU A 146 2.92 9.00 -7.05
C LEU A 146 2.43 7.62 -7.43
N VAL A 147 1.50 7.62 -8.38
CA VAL A 147 1.07 6.42 -9.08
C VAL A 147 1.40 6.56 -10.56
N GLU A 148 2.01 5.53 -11.14
CA GLU A 148 2.29 5.42 -12.57
C GLU A 148 1.61 4.17 -13.12
N ALA A 149 1.11 4.27 -14.35
CA ALA A 149 0.42 3.21 -15.05
C ALA A 149 1.15 2.79 -16.33
N SER A 150 0.84 1.60 -16.83
CA SER A 150 1.27 1.12 -18.15
C SER A 150 0.47 1.84 -19.24
N GLY A 151 1.17 2.43 -20.22
CA GLY A 151 0.54 3.15 -21.33
C GLY A 151 0.08 4.58 -20.97
N ASN A 152 -0.70 5.19 -21.86
CA ASN A 152 -1.27 6.52 -21.68
C ASN A 152 -2.76 6.40 -21.28
N VAL A 153 -2.98 5.91 -20.05
CA VAL A 153 -4.31 5.71 -19.48
C VAL A 153 -4.59 6.72 -18.37
N ASP A 154 -5.86 6.90 -18.04
CA ASP A 154 -6.23 7.71 -16.89
C ASP A 154 -5.84 7.00 -15.59
N VAL A 155 -5.24 7.77 -14.69
CA VAL A 155 -4.77 7.31 -13.40
C VAL A 155 -5.12 8.34 -12.32
N THR A 156 -5.61 7.85 -11.21
CA THR A 156 -5.82 8.64 -9.99
C THR A 156 -4.86 8.14 -8.92
N ALA A 157 -4.07 9.04 -8.36
CA ALA A 157 -3.26 8.80 -7.19
C ALA A 157 -4.00 9.26 -5.94
N HIS A 158 -3.92 8.45 -4.89
CA HIS A 158 -4.43 8.75 -3.57
C HIS A 158 -3.27 8.76 -2.57
N ALA A 159 -3.12 9.86 -1.83
CA ALA A 159 -2.18 9.98 -0.73
C ALA A 159 -2.95 10.07 0.59
N ILE A 160 -2.63 9.18 1.51
CA ILE A 160 -3.11 9.25 2.89
C ILE A 160 -2.13 10.12 3.66
N CYS A 161 -2.57 11.27 4.14
CA CYS A 161 -1.75 12.33 4.70
C CYS A 161 -2.04 12.52 6.20
N GLY A 162 -1.02 12.81 6.98
CA GLY A 162 -1.14 13.01 8.42
C GLY A 162 0.21 13.12 9.11
N THR A 163 0.21 12.89 10.41
CA THR A 163 1.42 12.94 11.24
C THR A 163 1.51 11.70 12.11
N ARG A 164 2.67 11.03 12.09
CA ARG A 164 3.01 9.96 13.03
C ARG A 164 4.47 10.14 13.48
N PRO A 165 4.82 9.75 14.71
CA PRO A 165 6.19 9.79 15.21
C PRO A 165 7.15 8.99 14.33
N GLY A 166 8.33 9.55 14.09
CA GLY A 166 9.42 8.82 13.43
C GLY A 166 9.15 8.36 12.00
N LEU A 167 8.19 8.97 11.27
CA LEU A 167 7.89 8.57 9.89
C LEU A 167 9.13 8.59 8.99
N VAL A 168 9.44 7.44 8.40
CA VAL A 168 10.59 7.25 7.52
C VAL A 168 10.22 6.40 6.30
N LEU A 169 10.72 6.81 5.14
CA LEU A 169 10.66 6.01 3.92
C LEU A 169 11.90 5.13 3.84
N ARG A 170 11.71 3.83 3.65
CA ARG A 170 12.79 2.90 3.33
C ARG A 170 12.55 2.29 1.96
N GLY A 171 13.56 2.39 1.10
CA GLY A 171 13.56 1.81 -0.25
C GLY A 171 14.57 0.69 -0.34
N GLY A 172 14.18 -0.43 -0.95
CA GLY A 172 15.11 -1.47 -1.36
C GLY A 172 15.94 -1.03 -2.56
N SER A 173 17.04 -1.72 -2.83
CA SER A 173 17.79 -1.54 -4.08
C SER A 173 16.99 -2.03 -5.27
N SER A 174 17.01 -1.27 -6.38
CA SER A 174 16.44 -1.74 -7.64
C SER A 174 17.16 -3.00 -8.10
N THR A 175 16.41 -4.07 -8.32
CA THR A 175 16.95 -5.37 -8.73
C THR A 175 16.50 -5.69 -10.15
N VAL A 176 17.45 -6.08 -11.01
CA VAL A 176 17.14 -6.60 -12.35
C VAL A 176 16.62 -8.03 -12.24
N VAL A 177 15.54 -8.33 -12.93
CA VAL A 177 14.88 -9.63 -12.97
C VAL A 177 14.87 -10.15 -14.41
N MET A 178 15.10 -11.45 -14.54
CA MET A 178 15.11 -12.20 -15.81
C MET A 178 14.05 -13.30 -15.86
N THR A 179 13.26 -13.44 -14.80
CA THR A 179 12.12 -14.37 -14.70
C THR A 179 10.82 -13.64 -15.05
N LYS A 180 9.77 -14.40 -15.37
CA LYS A 180 8.45 -13.82 -15.64
C LYS A 180 7.90 -13.05 -14.43
N THR A 181 8.01 -13.65 -13.24
CA THR A 181 7.56 -13.06 -11.98
C THR A 181 8.71 -12.99 -11.00
N ALA A 182 8.68 -12.01 -10.11
CA ALA A 182 9.59 -11.94 -8.97
C ALA A 182 9.00 -11.07 -7.85
N SER A 183 9.39 -11.38 -6.62
CA SER A 183 9.08 -10.59 -5.44
C SER A 183 10.35 -10.05 -4.80
N LYS A 184 10.28 -8.84 -4.26
CA LYS A 184 11.34 -8.22 -3.45
C LYS A 184 10.74 -7.55 -2.22
N SER A 185 11.54 -7.51 -1.17
CA SER A 185 11.12 -6.97 0.12
C SER A 185 12.11 -5.93 0.64
N VAL A 186 11.60 -5.02 1.48
CA VAL A 186 12.36 -4.05 2.25
C VAL A 186 11.78 -4.02 3.67
N ALA A 187 12.64 -3.88 4.67
CA ALA A 187 12.24 -3.92 6.08
C ALA A 187 12.36 -2.56 6.76
N CYS A 188 11.46 -2.32 7.71
CA CYS A 188 11.63 -1.36 8.80
C CYS A 188 12.80 -1.79 9.71
N GLN A 189 13.28 -0.88 10.57
CA GLN A 189 14.43 -1.11 11.43
C GLN A 189 14.02 -1.07 12.90
N GLY A 190 14.67 -1.90 13.72
CA GLY A 190 14.45 -1.90 15.16
C GLY A 190 12.99 -2.18 15.53
N ASP A 191 12.39 -1.27 16.27
CA ASP A 191 11.02 -1.30 16.78
C ASP A 191 10.00 -0.60 15.87
N GLU A 192 10.43 -0.10 14.71
CA GLU A 192 9.55 0.56 13.76
C GLU A 192 8.40 -0.35 13.28
N GLN A 193 7.20 0.22 13.24
CA GLN A 193 6.01 -0.43 12.70
C GLN A 193 5.85 -0.13 11.20
N VAL A 194 5.37 -1.13 10.44
CA VAL A 194 5.07 -0.98 9.01
C VAL A 194 3.77 -0.21 8.84
N VAL A 195 3.84 1.03 8.39
CA VAL A 195 2.65 1.85 8.10
C VAL A 195 2.05 1.43 6.76
N SER A 196 2.84 1.45 5.69
CA SER A 196 2.36 1.08 4.35
C SER A 196 3.45 0.43 3.51
N ALA A 197 3.01 -0.25 2.45
CA ALA A 197 3.88 -0.78 1.41
C ALA A 197 3.73 0.03 0.11
N GLY A 198 4.75 -0.02 -0.73
CA GLY A 198 4.76 0.56 -2.07
C GLY A 198 5.78 -0.14 -2.96
N GLY A 199 5.72 0.11 -4.26
CA GLY A 199 6.61 -0.52 -5.23
C GLY A 199 6.77 0.27 -6.52
N ALA A 200 7.86 0.01 -7.23
CA ALA A 200 8.05 0.43 -8.60
C ALA A 200 8.62 -0.72 -9.43
N VAL A 201 8.14 -0.86 -10.65
CA VAL A 201 8.67 -1.77 -11.65
C VAL A 201 8.96 -1.01 -12.96
N ALA A 202 9.92 -1.51 -13.74
CA ALA A 202 10.21 -0.98 -15.07
C ALA A 202 10.32 -2.15 -16.05
N GLY A 203 9.51 -2.14 -17.12
CA GLY A 203 9.37 -3.26 -18.05
C GLY A 203 8.46 -4.39 -17.54
N ALA A 204 7.66 -4.12 -16.51
CA ALA A 204 6.74 -5.07 -15.88
C ALA A 204 5.51 -4.34 -15.33
N ILE A 205 4.58 -5.09 -14.74
CA ILE A 205 3.42 -4.60 -14.00
C ILE A 205 3.52 -5.04 -12.53
N ILE A 206 2.87 -4.30 -11.64
CA ILE A 206 2.77 -4.64 -10.22
C ILE A 206 1.55 -5.55 -10.02
N ASP A 207 1.79 -6.69 -9.39
CA ASP A 207 0.73 -7.63 -9.02
C ASP A 207 0.37 -7.54 -7.55
N ASP A 208 1.38 -7.34 -6.70
CA ASP A 208 1.21 -7.29 -5.25
C ASP A 208 1.98 -6.13 -4.63
N VAL A 209 1.35 -5.49 -3.65
CA VAL A 209 2.00 -4.58 -2.70
C VAL A 209 1.49 -4.93 -1.31
N VAL A 210 2.33 -5.55 -0.50
CA VAL A 210 1.92 -6.17 0.76
C VAL A 210 2.72 -5.58 1.91
N PRO A 211 2.08 -4.84 2.84
CA PRO A 211 2.66 -4.59 4.16
C PRO A 211 2.56 -5.89 4.96
N ALA A 212 3.68 -6.48 5.35
CA ALA A 212 3.70 -7.74 6.10
C ALA A 212 4.89 -7.85 7.04
N GLY A 213 4.63 -8.34 8.25
CA GLY A 213 5.64 -8.50 9.30
C GLY A 213 6.33 -7.17 9.59
N TYR A 214 7.65 -7.15 9.47
CA TYR A 214 8.49 -5.97 9.71
C TYR A 214 8.84 -5.20 8.44
N GLY A 215 8.15 -5.41 7.31
CA GLY A 215 8.45 -4.71 6.06
C GLY A 215 7.34 -4.67 5.03
N ALA A 216 7.74 -4.39 3.79
CA ALA A 216 6.91 -4.46 2.61
C ALA A 216 7.46 -5.48 1.62
N THR A 217 6.56 -6.16 0.92
CA THR A 217 6.89 -7.00 -0.23
C THR A 217 6.14 -6.49 -1.45
N VAL A 218 6.83 -6.44 -2.58
CA VAL A 218 6.26 -6.12 -3.89
C VAL A 218 6.50 -7.31 -4.80
N THR A 219 5.46 -7.69 -5.54
CA THR A 219 5.55 -8.68 -6.63
C THR A 219 5.23 -7.98 -7.95
N GLY A 220 5.96 -8.34 -8.99
CA GLY A 220 5.62 -7.93 -10.35
C GLY A 220 5.69 -9.09 -11.35
N GLU A 221 4.91 -8.94 -12.41
CA GLU A 221 4.88 -9.80 -13.59
C GLU A 221 5.34 -9.00 -14.81
N ALA A 222 6.19 -9.60 -15.63
CA ALA A 222 6.64 -8.99 -16.87
C ALA A 222 5.46 -8.90 -17.88
N ALA A 223 5.30 -7.75 -18.54
CA ALA A 223 4.06 -7.37 -19.23
C ALA A 223 3.74 -8.19 -20.51
N ASP A 224 4.72 -8.92 -21.09
CA ASP A 224 4.57 -9.54 -22.40
C ASP A 224 5.63 -10.62 -22.72
N ALA A 225 5.54 -11.82 -22.13
CA ALA A 225 6.27 -12.98 -22.67
C ALA A 225 5.38 -14.19 -22.83
N GLN A 226 5.03 -14.48 -24.07
CA GLN A 226 4.99 -15.84 -24.60
C GLN A 226 6.42 -16.44 -24.56
N GLY A 227 6.99 -16.61 -23.36
CA GLY A 227 8.21 -17.38 -23.14
C GLY A 227 9.56 -16.74 -23.54
N GLN A 228 9.64 -15.43 -23.84
CA GLN A 228 10.95 -14.76 -23.99
C GLN A 228 11.51 -14.28 -22.65
N ALA A 229 12.84 -14.25 -22.54
CA ALA A 229 13.55 -13.66 -21.41
C ALA A 229 13.27 -12.15 -21.37
N ILE A 230 12.49 -11.70 -20.38
CA ILE A 230 12.21 -10.28 -20.18
C ILE A 230 13.16 -9.76 -19.11
N ARG A 231 13.90 -8.73 -19.47
CA ARG A 231 14.72 -7.96 -18.53
C ARG A 231 13.87 -6.81 -18.01
N TRP A 232 13.52 -6.87 -16.73
CA TRP A 232 12.78 -5.82 -16.04
C TRP A 232 13.43 -5.52 -14.69
N SER A 233 12.95 -4.50 -13.98
CA SER A 233 13.46 -4.18 -12.64
C SER A 233 12.34 -3.98 -11.64
N ILE A 234 12.63 -4.23 -10.36
CA ILE A 234 11.71 -4.06 -9.24
C ILE A 234 12.39 -3.34 -8.09
N THR A 235 11.67 -2.41 -7.46
CA THR A 235 12.11 -1.66 -6.28
C THR A 235 10.98 -1.64 -5.24
N PRO A 236 11.14 -2.31 -4.08
CA PRO A 236 10.15 -2.25 -3.01
C PRO A 236 10.33 -1.00 -2.13
N TYR A 237 9.24 -0.48 -1.60
CA TYR A 237 9.20 0.64 -0.66
C TYR A 237 8.35 0.28 0.57
N VAL A 238 8.75 0.79 1.73
CA VAL A 238 7.97 0.71 2.96
C VAL A 238 8.00 2.07 3.65
N VAL A 239 6.84 2.51 4.15
CA VAL A 239 6.75 3.63 5.09
C VAL A 239 6.69 3.02 6.49
N CYS A 240 7.58 3.46 7.36
CA CYS A 240 7.69 2.99 8.73
C CYS A 240 7.41 4.14 9.70
N SER A 241 6.89 3.84 10.89
CA SER A 241 6.81 4.78 12.02
C SER A 241 7.45 4.18 13.26
N GLN A 242 7.80 5.02 14.22
CA GLN A 242 8.06 4.54 15.59
C GLN A 242 6.75 4.09 16.25
#